data_AF-A0A929NLI9-F1
#
_entry.id   AF-A0A929NLI9-F1
#
_cell.length_a   1.000
_cell.length_b   1.000
_cell.length_c   1.000
_cell.angle_alpha   90.00
_cell.angle_beta   90.00
_cell.angle_gamma   90.00
#
_symmetry.space_group_name_H-M   'P 1'
#
loop_
_entity.id
_entity.type
_entity.pdbx_description
1 polymer ?
#
loop_
_entity_poly.entity_id
_entity_poly.type
_entity_poly.pdbx_seq_one_letter_code
_entity_poly.pdbx_strand_id
1 'polypeptide(L)' 'MICGIHTDALKIKLTAPPVDGAANILCVKFLASVLGIPASHIEIIKGHGRRNKRIFIHSVTREYLESIISSFAKSSK' A
#
# COMPACT_ATOMS: atom_id res chain seq x y z
N MET A 1 3.64 6.85 5.96
CA MET A 1 5.01 6.29 5.94
C MET A 1 4.95 4.78 5.94
N ILE A 2 5.87 4.11 5.24
CA ILE A 2 6.07 2.66 5.34
C ILE A 2 6.85 2.39 6.63
N CYS A 3 6.39 1.41 7.41
CA CYS A 3 7.00 0.98 8.67
C CYS A 3 7.65 -0.40 8.57
N GLY A 4 7.83 -0.94 7.35
CA GLY A 4 8.37 -2.28 7.09
C GLY A 4 7.29 -3.35 6.90
N ILE A 5 7.70 -4.61 6.94
CA ILE A 5 6.82 -5.78 6.80
C ILE A 5 6.43 -6.27 8.20
N HIS A 6 5.15 -6.57 8.40
CA HIS A 6 4.60 -7.16 9.61
C HIS A 6 3.69 -8.33 9.25
N THR A 7 4.03 -9.53 9.71
CA THR A 7 3.20 -10.75 9.56
C THR A 7 2.72 -10.92 8.11
N ASP A 8 3.65 -10.88 7.17
CA ASP A 8 3.42 -11.02 5.71
C ASP A 8 2.63 -9.89 5.02
N ALA A 9 2.49 -8.73 5.68
CA ALA A 9 1.87 -7.55 5.10
C ALA A 9 2.75 -6.30 5.22
N LEU A 10 2.65 -5.39 4.26
CA LEU A 10 3.32 -4.08 4.34
C LEU A 10 2.62 -3.21 5.38
N LYS A 11 3.34 -2.86 6.45
CA LYS A 11 2.83 -1.98 7.50
C LYS A 11 2.92 -0.53 7.06
N ILE A 12 1.77 0.12 6.91
CA ILE A 12 1.68 1.52 6.48
C ILE A 12 1.02 2.34 7.59
N LYS A 13 1.68 3.42 8.01
CA LYS A 13 1.11 4.41 8.90
C LYS A 13 0.51 5.54 8.06
N LEU A 14 -0.82 5.66 8.09
CA LEU A 14 -1.60 6.71 7.43
C LEU A 14 -2.14 7.66 8.50
N THR A 15 -1.99 8.96 8.27
CA THR A 15 -2.59 10.03 9.08
C THR A 15 -3.98 10.36 8.53
N ALA A 16 -4.87 9.38 8.53
CA ALA A 16 -6.24 9.54 8.03
C ALA A 16 -7.22 9.76 9.19
N PRO A 17 -8.14 10.75 9.09
CA PRO A 17 -9.24 10.87 10.05
C PRO A 17 -10.17 9.64 9.97
N PRO A 18 -10.88 9.28 11.05
CA PRO A 18 -11.76 8.11 11.13
C PRO A 18 -13.11 8.33 10.41
N VAL A 19 -13.08 9.05 9.28
CA VAL A 19 -14.27 9.31 8.45
C VAL A 19 -14.28 8.33 7.29
N ASP A 20 -15.47 7.88 6.90
CA ASP A 20 -15.65 6.80 5.93
C ASP A 20 -14.91 7.07 4.62
N GLY A 21 -14.01 6.14 4.27
CA GLY A 21 -13.26 6.16 3.02
C GLY A 21 -11.98 7.01 3.00
N ALA A 22 -11.76 7.93 3.95
CA ALA A 22 -10.55 8.77 3.95
C ALA A 22 -9.25 7.95 4.08
N ALA A 23 -9.27 6.90 4.91
CA ALA A 23 -8.16 5.97 5.03
C ALA A 23 -7.89 5.18 3.74
N ASN A 24 -8.93 4.87 2.95
CA ASN A 24 -8.79 4.17 1.68
C ASN A 24 -8.13 5.09 0.64
N ILE A 25 -8.64 6.32 0.52
CA ILE A 25 -8.12 7.33 -0.42
C ILE A 25 -6.66 7.64 -0.12
N LEU A 26 -6.32 7.86 1.15
CA LEU A 26 -4.95 8.14 1.56
C LEU A 26 -4.03 6.92 1.36
N CYS A 27 -4.52 5.70 1.56
CA CYS A 27 -3.75 4.48 1.27
C CYS A 27 -3.38 4.39 -0.21
N VAL A 28 -4.38 4.56 -1.09
CA VAL A 28 -4.19 4.51 -2.55
C VAL A 28 -3.23 5.60 -3.00
N LYS A 29 -3.43 6.85 -2.56
CA LYS A 29 -2.54 7.98 -2.88
C LYS A 29 -1.12 7.76 -2.37
N PHE A 30 -0.98 7.22 -1.16
CA PHE A 30 0.31 6.92 -0.58
C PHE A 30 1.05 5.85 -1.40
N LEU A 31 0.37 4.76 -1.75
CA LEU A 31 0.97 3.69 -2.57
C LEU A 31 1.29 4.17 -3.99
N ALA A 32 0.44 5.00 -4.58
CA ALA A 32 0.70 5.60 -5.88
C ALA A 32 2.02 6.38 -5.89
N SER A 33 2.23 7.22 -4.88
CA SER A 33 3.46 8.00 -4.73
C SER A 33 4.68 7.13 -4.46
N VAL A 34 4.54 6.05 -3.68
CA VAL A 34 5.67 5.20 -3.30
C VAL A 34 6.09 4.27 -4.44
N LEU A 35 5.13 3.70 -5.15
CA LEU A 35 5.38 2.73 -6.21
C LEU A 35 5.62 3.39 -7.58
N GLY A 36 5.39 4.70 -7.68
CA GLY A 36 5.46 5.44 -8.96
C GLY A 36 4.34 5.05 -9.92
N ILE A 37 3.21 4.56 -9.42
CA ILE A 37 2.09 4.03 -10.21
C ILE A 37 0.90 4.99 -10.07
N PRO A 38 0.14 5.29 -11.14
CA PRO A 38 -1.06 6.11 -11.03
C PRO A 38 -2.07 5.53 -10.04
N ALA A 39 -2.68 6.37 -9.21
CA ALA A 39 -3.70 5.96 -8.25
C ALA A 39 -4.89 5.23 -8.90
N SER A 40 -5.20 5.51 -10.16
CA SER A 40 -6.24 4.83 -10.95
C SER A 40 -5.94 3.35 -11.19
N HIS A 41 -4.68 2.93 -11.15
CA HIS A 41 -4.28 1.53 -11.27
C HIS A 41 -4.23 0.81 -9.93
N ILE A 42 -4.48 1.50 -8.81
CA ILE A 42 -4.39 0.92 -7.47
C ILE A 42 -5.79 0.83 -6.88
N GLU A 43 -6.23 -0.39 -6.64
CA GLU A 43 -7.58 -0.69 -6.18
C GLU A 43 -7.55 -1.48 -4.88
N ILE A 44 -8.40 -1.13 -3.92
CA ILE A 44 -8.59 -1.95 -2.73
C ILE A 44 -9.68 -2.97 -3.05
N ILE A 45 -9.32 -4.24 -3.14
CA ILE A 45 -10.27 -5.33 -3.46
C ILE A 45 -10.88 -5.96 -2.21
N LYS A 46 -10.27 -5.77 -1.04
CA LYS A 46 -10.78 -6.30 0.24
C LYS A 46 -10.30 -5.45 1.42
N GLY A 47 -11.14 -5.34 2.46
CA GLY A 47 -10.75 -4.74 3.73
C GLY A 47 -10.98 -3.22 3.84
N HIS A 48 -11.94 -2.65 3.09
CA HIS A 48 -12.26 -1.23 3.17
C HIS A 48 -12.49 -0.73 4.61
N GLY A 49 -13.16 -1.51 5.47
CA GLY A 49 -13.38 -1.20 6.88
C GLY A 49 -12.35 -1.78 7.87
N ARG A 50 -11.26 -2.39 7.39
CA ARG A 50 -10.24 -3.05 8.24
C ARG A 50 -8.87 -2.42 8.04
N ARG A 51 -7.98 -2.63 9.02
CA ARG A 51 -6.56 -2.22 8.96
C ARG A 51 -5.78 -3.04 7.93
N ASN A 52 -6.11 -4.32 7.79
CA ASN A 52 -5.54 -5.19 6.77
C ASN A 52 -6.35 -5.06 5.47
N LYS A 53 -5.69 -4.64 4.40
CA LYS A 53 -6.30 -4.34 3.08
C LYS A 53 -5.59 -5.16 2.01
N ARG A 54 -6.37 -5.81 1.15
CA ARG A 54 -5.83 -6.41 -0.08
C ARG A 54 -5.95 -5.38 -1.18
N ILE A 55 -4.82 -5.07 -1.79
CA ILE A 55 -4.69 -4.08 -2.85
C ILE A 55 -4.32 -4.82 -4.13
N PHE A 56 -5.03 -4.50 -5.19
CA PHE A 56 -4.74 -4.93 -6.53
C PHE A 56 -4.11 -3.78 -7.30
N ILE A 57 -3.08 -4.09 -8.07
CA ILE A 57 -2.34 -3.11 -8.86
C ILE A 57 -2.44 -3.56 -10.31
N HIS A 58 -3.18 -2.78 -11.10
CA HIS A 58 -3.42 -3.04 -12.51
C HIS A 58 -2.19 -2.68 -13.35
N SER A 59 -1.97 -3.43 -14.45
CA SER A 59 -0.95 -3.14 -15.46
C SER A 59 0.50 -3.08 -14.94
N VAL A 60 0.82 -3.87 -13.93
CA VAL A 60 2.18 -3.93 -13.35
C VAL A 60 2.62 -5.38 -13.21
N THR A 61 3.89 -5.64 -13.52
CA THR A 61 4.48 -6.97 -13.39
C THR A 61 4.83 -7.29 -11.94
N ARG A 62 4.83 -8.57 -11.60
CA ARG A 62 5.19 -9.04 -10.26
C ARG A 62 6.61 -8.63 -9.90
N GLU A 63 7.53 -8.75 -10.84
CA GLU A 63 8.96 -8.51 -10.65
C GLU A 63 9.24 -7.03 -10.30
N TYR A 64 8.51 -6.11 -10.92
CA TYR A 64 8.59 -4.68 -10.60
C TYR A 64 8.15 -4.40 -9.16
N LEU A 65 7.01 -4.98 -8.75
CA LEU A 65 6.51 -4.81 -7.38
C LEU A 65 7.44 -5.45 -6.35
N GLU A 66 7.96 -6.65 -6.63
CA GLU A 66 8.91 -7.32 -5.75
C GLU A 66 10.20 -6.52 -5.58
N SER A 67 10.73 -5.92 -6.66
CA SER A 67 11.90 -5.04 -6.59
C SER A 67 11.68 -3.87 -5.62
N ILE A 68 10.56 -3.17 -5.75
CA ILE A 68 10.22 -2.04 -4.90
C ILE A 68 9.97 -2.47 -3.45
N ILE A 69 9.19 -3.54 -3.25
CA ILE A 69 8.86 -4.05 -1.91
C ILE A 69 10.12 -4.57 -1.21
N SER A 70 11.02 -5.24 -1.93
CA SER A 70 12.30 -5.73 -1.37
C SER A 70 13.18 -4.58 -0.86
N SER A 71 13.08 -3.41 -1.48
CA SER A 71 13.79 -2.21 -1.02
C SER A 71 13.27 -1.72 0.34
N PHE A 72 11.97 -1.88 0.61
CA PHE A 72 11.39 -1.59 1.93
C PHE A 72 11.60 -2.70 2.96
N ALA A 73 11.70 -3.96 2.52
CA ALA A 73 11.93 -5.11 3.38
C ALA A 73 13.33 -5.12 4.01
N LYS A 74 14.34 -4.62 3.27
CA LYS A 74 15.75 -4.59 3.70
C LYS A 74 16.08 -3.51 4.73
N SER A 75 15.15 -2.59 5.02
CA SER A 75 15.37 -1.48 5.96
C SER A 75 15.18 -1.84 7.44
N SER A 76 15.05 -3.12 7.78
CA SER A 76 15.14 -3.60 9.16
C SER A 76 16.56 -4.11 9.42
N LYS A 77 17.51 -3.19 9.57
CA LYS A 77 18.77 -3.45 10.26
C LYS A 77 19.04 -2.32 11.23
#